data_AF-A0A7U5Y1X7-F1
#
_entry.id   AF-A0A7U5Y1X7-F1
#
_cell.length_a   1.000
_cell.length_b   1.000
_cell.length_c   1.000
_cell.angle_alpha   90.00
_cell.angle_beta   90.00
_cell.angle_gamma   90.00
#
_symmetry.space_group_name_H-M   'P 1'
#
loop_
_entity.id
_entity.type
_entity.pdbx_description
1 polymer ?
#
loop_
_entity_poly.entity_id
_entity_poly.type
_entity_poly.pdbx_seq_one_letter_code
_entity_poly.pdbx_strand_id
1 'polypeptide(L)'
;MASSILPMREALCDDLLELAKRARTFLPCSCRRRHDWLRSFYREQAARQGRIDRNDRIEHTAIIRAAKRFSVAQGPEPDLRFCQIPDWIFRHLYKHRTTMHPLKHLVLMVMLRASPSALQAYREGPDKSADVRIPIYHRTTPENELSSASRNARRQRFLEQIKSMPARRAHDYMWLYKHDRQWLRETILRYAKPRPAVGDRVAWHVRDREYAEQVRHHAALPYDSDVRTRVSAAQLARATGRKPLIEKFSAKLPLTIQAIQALEETVEAYQCRRLRAIAKASRAKDEPLVRWRLLRTAGLTCPLAPQVEKLLAVLLQGR
;
A
#
# COMPACT_ATOMS: atom_id res chain seq x y z
N MET A 1 24.84 35.64 31.17
CA MET A 1 23.70 34.84 30.67
C MET A 1 24.11 33.39 30.39
N ALA A 2 24.59 32.63 31.39
CA ALA A 2 25.11 31.27 31.19
C ALA A 2 24.49 30.21 32.14
N SER A 3 23.51 30.59 32.97
CA SER A 3 22.97 29.71 34.02
C SER A 3 21.72 28.91 33.59
N SER A 4 21.17 29.14 32.40
CA SER A 4 19.95 28.47 31.91
C SER A 4 20.19 27.17 31.11
N ILE A 5 21.44 26.86 30.73
CA ILE A 5 21.73 25.76 29.79
C ILE A 5 22.08 24.44 30.51
N LEU A 6 22.68 24.53 31.70
CA LEU A 6 23.06 23.38 32.54
C LEU A 6 21.88 22.48 32.97
N PRO A 7 20.77 22.99 33.54
CA PRO A 7 19.69 22.12 34.01
C PRO A 7 18.95 21.39 32.88
N MET A 8 19.00 21.95 31.67
CA MET A 8 18.42 21.34 30.47
C MET A 8 19.29 20.21 29.91
N ARG A 9 20.62 20.25 30.14
CA ARG A 9 21.57 19.21 29.72
C ARG A 9 21.53 17.98 30.62
N GLU A 10 21.43 18.17 31.94
CA GLU A 10 21.31 17.07 32.91
C GLU A 10 20.00 16.29 32.75
N ALA A 11 18.86 17.00 32.65
CA ALA A 11 17.56 16.37 32.42
C ALA A 11 17.49 15.56 31.10
N LEU A 12 18.21 16.00 30.06
CA LEU A 12 18.26 15.31 28.77
C LEU A 12 19.08 14.00 28.84
N CYS A 13 20.15 13.99 29.65
CA CYS A 13 20.93 12.78 29.91
C CYS A 13 20.15 11.75 30.71
N ASP A 14 19.38 12.18 31.71
CA ASP A 14 18.52 11.30 32.49
C ASP A 14 17.40 10.66 31.66
N ASP A 15 16.76 11.46 30.80
CA ASP A 15 15.71 11.00 29.89
C ASP A 15 16.25 10.01 28.84
N LEU A 16 17.46 10.23 28.32
CA LEU A 16 18.12 9.30 27.38
C LEU A 16 18.61 8.03 28.07
N LEU A 17 19.11 8.14 29.31
CA LEU A 17 19.49 7.00 30.13
C LEU A 17 18.26 6.14 30.47
N GLU A 18 17.13 6.77 30.77
CA GLU A 18 15.85 6.11 30.97
C GLU A 18 15.36 5.41 29.68
N LEU A 19 15.51 6.06 28.53
CA LEU A 19 15.20 5.46 27.23
C LEU A 19 16.08 4.23 26.94
N ALA A 20 17.37 4.31 27.24
CA ALA A 20 18.32 3.20 27.09
C ALA A 20 18.00 2.02 28.04
N LYS A 21 17.67 2.30 29.30
CA LYS A 21 17.22 1.29 30.28
C LYS A 21 15.95 0.58 29.81
N ARG A 22 15.00 1.34 29.26
CA ARG A 22 13.74 0.79 28.71
C ARG A 22 13.95 0.03 27.40
N ALA A 23 14.91 0.43 26.56
CA ALA A 23 15.24 -0.30 25.33
C ALA A 23 15.75 -1.72 25.63
N ARG A 24 16.58 -1.86 26.67
CA ARG A 24 17.14 -3.16 27.09
C ARG A 24 16.06 -4.17 27.51
N THR A 25 14.96 -3.70 28.09
CA THR A 25 13.81 -4.54 28.49
C THR A 25 12.81 -4.76 27.36
N PHE A 26 12.71 -3.81 26.42
CA PHE A 26 11.74 -3.85 25.32
C PHE A 26 12.21 -4.64 24.09
N LEU A 27 13.49 -4.58 23.72
CA LEU A 27 14.04 -5.28 22.53
C LEU A 27 13.83 -6.80 22.50
N PRO A 28 13.82 -7.56 23.61
CA PRO A 28 13.50 -9.00 23.56
C PRO A 28 12.00 -9.30 23.34
N CYS A 29 11.12 -8.30 23.35
CA CYS A 29 9.67 -8.49 23.16
C CYS A 29 9.30 -8.54 21.67
N SER A 30 9.20 -9.74 21.10
CA SER A 30 8.70 -9.93 19.73
C SER A 30 7.16 -9.80 19.66
N CYS A 31 6.67 -8.96 18.74
CA CYS A 31 5.25 -8.70 18.55
C CYS A 31 4.72 -9.44 17.30
N ARG A 32 3.88 -10.47 17.48
CA ARG A 32 3.23 -11.21 16.37
C ARG A 32 1.71 -11.03 16.26
N ARG A 33 1.06 -10.23 17.12
CA ARG A 33 -0.41 -10.02 17.10
C ARG A 33 -0.82 -8.73 16.38
N ARG A 34 -2.04 -8.75 15.81
CA ARG A 34 -2.68 -7.63 15.08
C ARG A 34 -2.58 -6.31 15.85
N HIS A 35 -2.30 -5.23 15.14
CA HIS A 35 -1.88 -3.92 15.65
C HIS A 35 -2.86 -3.16 16.57
N ASP A 36 -4.09 -3.64 16.80
CA ASP A 36 -5.13 -2.85 17.46
C ASP A 36 -4.96 -2.73 19.00
N TRP A 37 -4.30 -3.68 19.66
CA TRP A 37 -4.11 -3.66 21.13
C TRP A 37 -3.11 -2.59 21.60
N LEU A 38 -2.06 -2.31 20.81
CA LEU A 38 -1.07 -1.25 21.10
C LEU A 38 -1.72 0.13 21.11
N ARG A 39 -2.63 0.40 20.17
CA ARG A 39 -3.43 1.62 20.15
C ARG A 39 -4.25 1.76 21.42
N SER A 40 -4.94 0.70 21.84
CA SER A 40 -5.75 0.70 23.06
C SER A 40 -4.90 0.95 24.30
N PHE A 41 -3.71 0.34 24.39
CA PHE A 41 -2.76 0.61 25.47
C PHE A 41 -2.38 2.10 25.54
N TYR A 42 -1.92 2.69 24.44
CA TYR A 42 -1.48 4.08 24.44
C TYR A 42 -2.63 5.06 24.73
N ARG A 43 -3.84 4.76 24.28
CA ARG A 43 -5.03 5.56 24.63
C ARG A 43 -5.38 5.44 26.10
N GLU A 44 -5.29 4.26 26.70
CA GLU A 44 -5.52 4.07 28.13
C GLU A 44 -4.49 4.84 28.97
N GLN A 45 -3.22 4.84 28.56
CA GLN A 45 -2.18 5.65 29.21
C GLN A 45 -2.40 7.15 29.04
N ALA A 46 -2.83 7.60 27.85
CA ALA A 46 -3.19 9.00 27.62
C ALA A 46 -4.40 9.43 28.46
N ALA A 47 -5.40 8.55 28.62
CA ALA A 47 -6.56 8.77 29.48
C ALA A 47 -6.16 8.92 30.95
N ARG A 48 -5.29 8.04 31.46
CA ARG A 48 -4.74 8.13 32.83
C ARG A 48 -4.01 9.44 33.11
N GLN A 49 -3.41 10.03 32.08
CA GLN A 49 -2.73 11.33 32.18
C GLN A 49 -3.68 12.53 32.01
N GLY A 50 -4.99 12.30 31.89
CA GLY A 50 -5.98 13.35 31.66
C GLY A 50 -5.89 14.01 30.27
N ARG A 51 -5.16 13.40 29.32
CA ARG A 51 -4.88 13.98 27.99
C ARG A 51 -5.89 13.57 26.93
N ILE A 52 -7.10 13.18 27.35
CA ILE A 52 -8.21 12.86 26.47
C ILE A 52 -9.38 13.76 26.89
N ASP A 53 -9.87 14.56 25.93
CA ASP A 53 -11.05 15.41 26.08
C ASP A 53 -12.32 14.56 26.25
N ARG A 54 -13.37 15.17 26.79
CA ARG A 54 -14.72 14.59 26.98
C ARG A 54 -15.32 14.00 25.70
N ASN A 55 -14.80 14.39 24.51
CA ASN A 55 -15.20 13.83 23.20
C ASN A 55 -14.27 12.72 22.68
N ASP A 56 -13.48 12.06 23.55
CA ASP A 56 -12.53 10.99 23.17
C ASP A 56 -11.45 11.46 22.17
N ARG A 57 -11.16 12.77 22.21
CA ARG A 57 -10.12 13.42 21.40
C ARG A 57 -8.86 13.59 22.22
N ILE A 58 -7.73 13.22 21.65
CA ILE A 58 -6.45 13.32 22.32
C ILE A 58 -6.01 14.79 22.34
N GLU A 59 -5.59 15.29 23.50
CA GLU A 59 -5.11 16.66 23.66
C GLU A 59 -3.71 16.81 23.05
N HIS A 60 -3.68 17.28 21.81
CA HIS A 60 -2.45 17.39 21.00
C HIS A 60 -1.42 18.32 21.65
N THR A 61 -1.84 19.44 22.23
CA THR A 61 -0.98 20.48 22.83
C THR A 61 -0.14 19.96 24.00
N ALA A 62 -0.72 19.16 24.88
CA ALA A 62 -0.02 18.58 26.03
C ALA A 62 1.02 17.53 25.60
N ILE A 63 0.67 16.70 24.61
CA ILE A 63 1.59 15.71 24.02
C ILE A 63 2.74 16.39 23.29
N ILE A 64 2.46 17.46 22.55
CA ILE A 64 3.48 18.27 21.85
C ILE A 64 4.44 18.91 22.86
N ARG A 65 3.94 19.46 23.97
CA ARG A 65 4.78 20.04 25.03
C ARG A 65 5.70 19.00 25.66
N ALA A 66 5.22 17.77 25.87
CA ALA A 66 6.03 16.66 26.34
C ALA A 66 7.07 16.22 25.29
N ALA A 67 6.71 16.17 24.01
CA ALA A 67 7.62 15.79 22.91
C ALA A 67 8.81 16.73 22.78
N LYS A 68 8.58 18.05 22.94
CA LYS A 68 9.65 19.07 22.87
C LYS A 68 10.75 18.88 23.91
N ARG A 69 10.48 18.21 25.05
CA ARG A 69 11.50 17.87 26.05
C ARG A 69 12.49 16.80 25.57
N PHE A 70 12.06 15.91 24.68
CA PHE A 70 12.88 14.82 24.11
C PHE A 70 13.57 15.20 22.79
N SER A 71 13.53 16.48 22.41
CA SER A 71 14.12 16.97 21.18
C SER A 71 15.65 16.94 21.23
N VAL A 72 16.25 15.78 20.94
CA VAL A 72 17.69 15.68 20.72
C VAL A 72 17.99 16.17 19.30
N ALA A 73 18.60 17.34 19.18
CA ALA A 73 19.05 17.89 17.89
C ALA A 73 20.05 16.97 17.16
N GLN A 74 20.62 15.97 17.86
CA GLN A 74 21.63 15.03 17.37
C GLN A 74 21.27 13.55 17.59
N GLY A 75 19.98 13.18 17.53
CA GLY A 75 19.58 11.78 17.64
C GLY A 75 20.07 10.90 16.47
N PRO A 76 20.30 9.58 16.69
CA PRO A 76 20.82 8.66 15.67
C PRO A 76 19.81 8.37 14.54
N GLU A 77 18.51 8.52 14.78
CA GLU A 77 17.46 8.28 13.78
C GLU A 77 16.87 9.61 13.29
N PRO A 78 16.76 9.86 11.96
CA PRO A 78 16.26 11.14 11.42
C PRO A 78 14.87 11.51 11.92
N ASP A 79 13.99 10.53 12.10
CA ASP A 79 12.61 10.71 12.61
C ASP A 79 12.54 11.04 14.11
N LEU A 80 13.66 10.93 14.82
CA LEU A 80 13.83 11.30 16.22
C LEU A 80 14.57 12.65 16.38
N ARG A 81 14.99 13.29 15.28
CA ARG A 81 15.54 14.65 15.26
C ARG A 81 14.38 15.64 15.18
N PHE A 82 13.85 16.02 16.33
CA PHE A 82 12.60 16.78 16.41
C PHE A 82 12.79 18.28 16.09
N CYS A 83 12.95 18.65 14.81
CA CYS A 83 12.88 20.05 14.38
C CYS A 83 11.42 20.53 14.23
N GLN A 84 10.49 19.61 13.97
CA GLN A 84 9.05 19.84 13.84
C GLN A 84 8.24 18.68 14.45
N ILE A 85 6.95 18.91 14.69
CA ILE A 85 6.01 17.93 15.26
C ILE A 85 5.92 16.72 14.30
N PRO A 86 6.26 15.50 14.73
CA PRO A 86 6.11 14.35 13.85
C PRO A 86 4.66 13.88 13.78
N ASP A 87 4.10 13.86 12.57
CA ASP A 87 2.83 13.22 12.25
C ASP A 87 2.73 11.77 12.73
N TRP A 88 3.88 11.09 12.86
CA TRP A 88 3.90 9.70 13.28
C TRP A 88 3.29 9.53 14.68
N ILE A 89 3.48 10.46 15.63
CA ILE A 89 2.89 10.33 16.97
C ILE A 89 1.37 10.17 16.88
N PHE A 90 0.73 10.99 16.05
CA PHE A 90 -0.71 10.94 15.87
C PHE A 90 -1.15 9.71 15.07
N ARG A 91 -0.45 9.37 13.98
CA ARG A 91 -0.77 8.16 13.19
C ARG A 91 -0.84 6.89 14.05
N HIS A 92 -0.05 6.81 15.12
CA HIS A 92 0.02 5.66 15.99
C HIS A 92 -0.89 5.74 17.23
N LEU A 93 -1.34 6.94 17.63
CA LEU A 93 -2.45 7.12 18.57
C LEU A 93 -3.83 6.91 17.91
N TYR A 94 -3.86 7.01 16.57
CA TYR A 94 -4.97 6.60 15.69
C TYR A 94 -4.76 5.17 15.16
N LYS A 95 -5.62 4.73 14.23
CA LYS A 95 -5.58 3.37 13.66
C LYS A 95 -4.23 3.10 12.98
N HIS A 96 -3.51 2.10 13.45
CA HIS A 96 -2.24 1.68 12.85
C HIS A 96 -2.45 1.21 11.40
N ARG A 97 -1.70 1.83 10.47
CA ARG A 97 -1.64 1.42 9.06
C ARG A 97 -0.22 1.04 8.61
N THR A 98 0.77 1.17 9.50
CA THR A 98 2.19 0.95 9.25
C THR A 98 2.86 0.33 10.47
N THR A 99 3.95 -0.40 10.27
CA THR A 99 4.84 -0.87 11.34
C THR A 99 5.54 0.33 11.99
N MET A 100 5.66 0.31 13.33
CA MET A 100 6.35 1.36 14.08
C MET A 100 7.73 0.88 14.50
N HIS A 101 8.73 1.75 14.41
CA HIS A 101 10.07 1.47 14.91
C HIS A 101 10.06 1.36 16.45
N PRO A 102 10.78 0.40 17.07
CA PRO A 102 10.84 0.22 18.53
C PRO A 102 11.22 1.49 19.31
N LEU A 103 12.11 2.33 18.76
CA LEU A 103 12.49 3.59 19.40
C LEU A 103 11.31 4.57 19.51
N LYS A 104 10.40 4.58 18.53
CA LYS A 104 9.19 5.40 18.55
C LYS A 104 8.21 4.94 19.63
N HIS A 105 8.14 3.64 19.89
CA HIS A 105 7.36 3.08 21.00
C HIS A 105 7.90 3.55 22.35
N LEU A 106 9.23 3.49 22.52
CA LEU A 106 9.90 3.92 23.75
C LEU A 106 9.69 5.40 24.03
N VAL A 107 9.87 6.26 23.01
CA VAL A 107 9.61 7.70 23.13
C VAL A 107 8.15 7.96 23.54
N LEU A 108 7.19 7.31 22.89
CA LEU A 108 5.77 7.46 23.22
C LEU A 108 5.45 6.99 24.65
N MET A 109 6.09 5.91 25.11
CA MET A 109 5.95 5.41 26.48
C MET A 109 6.50 6.39 27.51
N VAL A 110 7.67 6.98 27.26
CA VAL A 110 8.22 8.01 28.18
C VAL A 110 7.31 9.24 28.20
N MET A 111 6.83 9.71 27.04
CA MET A 111 5.91 10.85 26.94
C MET A 111 4.59 10.67 27.67
N LEU A 112 4.08 9.44 27.71
CA LEU A 112 2.84 9.05 28.38
C LEU A 112 3.07 8.54 29.81
N ARG A 113 4.32 8.57 30.31
CA ARG A 113 4.72 8.01 31.61
C ARG A 113 4.32 6.55 31.79
N ALA A 114 4.31 5.79 30.69
CA ALA A 114 4.06 4.36 30.68
C ALA A 114 5.37 3.60 30.94
N SER A 115 5.32 2.52 31.71
CA SER A 115 6.48 1.65 31.96
C SER A 115 6.49 0.43 31.02
N PRO A 116 7.67 -0.13 30.68
CA PRO A 116 7.77 -1.41 29.97
C PRO A 116 6.99 -2.53 30.64
N SER A 117 7.02 -2.59 31.97
CA SER A 117 6.27 -3.55 32.77
C SER A 117 4.76 -3.39 32.63
N ALA A 118 4.25 -2.15 32.53
CA ALA A 118 2.82 -1.90 32.30
C ALA A 118 2.38 -2.36 30.90
N LEU A 119 3.26 -2.25 29.90
CA LEU A 119 3.00 -2.78 28.56
C LEU A 119 3.01 -4.32 28.56
N GLN A 120 3.95 -4.93 29.29
CA GLN A 120 4.02 -6.38 29.44
C GLN A 120 2.81 -6.94 30.20
N ALA A 121 2.40 -6.31 31.29
CA ALA A 121 1.18 -6.68 32.02
C ALA A 121 -0.07 -6.48 31.15
N TYR A 122 -0.13 -5.43 30.33
CA TYR A 122 -1.22 -5.21 29.38
C TYR A 122 -1.25 -6.27 28.26
N ARG A 123 -0.08 -6.80 27.87
CA ARG A 123 0.04 -7.94 26.93
C ARG A 123 -0.48 -9.24 27.54
N GLU A 124 -0.18 -9.47 28.81
CA GLU A 124 -0.55 -10.70 29.54
C GLU A 124 -2.00 -10.65 30.07
N GLY A 125 -2.62 -9.47 30.11
CA GLY A 125 -4.02 -9.28 30.47
C GLY A 125 -5.02 -9.76 29.39
N PRO A 126 -6.32 -9.83 29.75
CA PRO A 126 -7.36 -10.27 28.82
C PRO A 126 -7.42 -9.38 27.58
N ASP A 127 -7.65 -10.00 26.42
CA ASP A 127 -7.61 -9.33 25.12
C ASP A 127 -8.72 -8.27 25.00
N LYS A 128 -8.42 -7.03 25.38
CA LYS A 128 -9.34 -5.88 25.23
C LYS A 128 -9.60 -5.51 23.76
N SER A 129 -9.01 -6.22 22.78
CA SER A 129 -9.28 -5.98 21.36
C SER A 129 -10.70 -6.38 20.94
N ALA A 130 -11.41 -7.16 21.76
CA ALA A 130 -12.75 -7.64 21.45
C ALA A 130 -13.90 -6.72 21.88
N ASP A 131 -13.72 -5.77 22.81
CA ASP A 131 -14.91 -5.14 23.43
C ASP A 131 -14.84 -3.64 23.74
N VAL A 132 -13.87 -2.90 23.16
CA VAL A 132 -14.07 -1.46 23.04
C VAL A 132 -14.94 -1.20 21.81
N ARG A 133 -16.22 -1.57 21.90
CA ARG A 133 -17.27 -0.75 21.28
C ARG A 133 -17.13 0.61 21.94
N ILE A 134 -16.27 1.47 21.38
CA ILE A 134 -16.25 2.89 21.75
C ILE A 134 -17.71 3.27 21.66
N PRO A 135 -18.37 3.66 22.76
CA PRO A 135 -19.70 4.20 22.67
C PRO A 135 -19.53 5.36 21.72
N ILE A 136 -20.10 5.25 20.52
CA ILE A 136 -20.33 6.44 19.72
C ILE A 136 -21.25 7.21 20.65
N TYR A 137 -20.69 8.20 21.34
CA TYR A 137 -21.51 9.22 21.98
C TYR A 137 -22.29 9.83 20.83
N HIS A 138 -23.46 9.24 20.55
CA HIS A 138 -24.59 10.00 20.13
C HIS A 138 -24.65 11.05 21.22
N ARG A 139 -24.28 12.30 20.90
CA ARG A 139 -24.89 13.40 21.62
C ARG A 139 -26.37 13.17 21.40
N THR A 140 -27.04 12.53 22.36
CA THR A 140 -28.31 13.06 22.81
C THR A 140 -27.96 14.45 23.30
N THR A 141 -27.87 15.39 22.35
CA THR A 141 -28.14 16.77 22.70
C THR A 141 -29.48 16.72 23.41
N PRO A 142 -29.60 17.37 24.58
CA PRO A 142 -30.91 17.51 25.22
C PRO A 142 -31.86 18.02 24.14
N GLU A 143 -33.06 17.44 24.12
CA GLU A 143 -34.15 17.79 23.24
C GLU A 143 -34.44 19.29 23.37
N ASN A 144 -33.69 20.12 22.64
CA ASN A 144 -34.15 21.43 22.31
C ASN A 144 -35.18 21.20 21.22
N GLU A 145 -36.43 21.40 21.61
CA GLU A 145 -37.62 21.59 20.80
C GLU A 145 -37.34 22.55 19.63
N LEU A 146 -36.60 22.09 18.61
CA LEU A 146 -36.85 22.61 17.28
C LEU A 146 -38.24 22.10 16.93
N SER A 147 -39.20 23.03 17.01
CA SER A 147 -40.57 22.84 16.55
C SER A 147 -40.58 21.92 15.34
N SER A 148 -41.47 20.93 15.34
CA SER A 148 -41.69 20.02 14.22
C SER A 148 -41.72 20.77 12.87
N ALA A 149 -42.20 22.01 12.87
CA ALA A 149 -42.15 22.95 11.74
C ALA A 149 -40.73 23.21 11.20
N SER A 150 -39.75 23.53 12.05
CA SER A 150 -38.37 23.79 11.64
C SER A 150 -37.67 22.56 11.06
N ARG A 151 -37.99 21.37 11.60
CA ARG A 151 -37.50 20.08 11.08
C ARG A 151 -38.12 19.79 9.71
N ASN A 152 -39.43 19.98 9.58
CA ASN A 152 -40.15 19.76 8.32
C ASN A 152 -39.73 20.75 7.22
N ALA A 153 -39.44 22.01 7.55
CA ALA A 153 -38.91 22.98 6.59
C ALA A 153 -37.55 22.56 6.02
N ARG A 154 -36.67 21.99 6.87
CA ARG A 154 -35.38 21.42 6.42
C ARG A 154 -35.57 20.18 5.55
N ARG A 155 -36.52 19.31 5.89
CA ARG A 155 -36.89 18.14 5.06
C ARG A 155 -37.34 18.58 3.68
N GLN A 156 -38.20 19.59 3.60
CA GLN A 156 -38.73 20.10 2.33
C GLN A 156 -37.62 20.66 1.43
N ARG A 157 -36.76 21.54 1.94
CA ARG A 157 -35.62 22.07 1.18
C ARG A 157 -34.66 20.98 0.74
N PHE A 158 -34.42 19.98 1.59
CA PHE A 158 -33.59 18.84 1.23
C PHE A 158 -34.20 18.04 0.06
N LEU A 159 -35.50 17.76 0.09
CA LEU A 159 -36.21 17.07 -0.98
C LEU A 159 -36.15 17.83 -2.32
N GLU A 160 -36.22 19.15 -2.28
CA GLU A 160 -36.07 20.00 -3.48
C GLU A 160 -34.64 19.94 -4.03
N GLN A 161 -33.63 20.05 -3.16
CA GLN A 161 -32.22 20.01 -3.56
C GLN A 161 -31.81 18.66 -4.17
N ILE A 162 -32.27 17.54 -3.61
CA ILE A 162 -31.86 16.22 -4.11
C ILE A 162 -32.42 15.88 -5.50
N LYS A 163 -33.42 16.63 -6.00
CA LYS A 163 -33.90 16.50 -7.38
C LYS A 163 -32.84 16.94 -8.38
N SER A 164 -32.12 18.04 -8.08
CA SER A 164 -31.10 18.63 -8.95
C SER A 164 -29.66 18.24 -8.60
N MET A 165 -29.39 17.75 -7.39
CA MET A 165 -28.02 17.49 -6.94
C MET A 165 -27.88 16.23 -6.07
N PRO A 166 -26.67 15.66 -5.95
CA PRO A 166 -26.43 14.52 -5.07
C PRO A 166 -26.75 14.84 -3.61
N ALA A 167 -27.44 13.93 -2.91
CA ALA A 167 -27.88 14.11 -1.52
C ALA A 167 -26.78 14.57 -0.55
N ARG A 168 -25.53 14.11 -0.74
CA ARG A 168 -24.39 14.51 0.12
C ARG A 168 -23.94 15.96 -0.05
N ARG A 169 -24.34 16.63 -1.14
CA ARG A 169 -24.03 18.03 -1.43
C ARG A 169 -25.17 18.97 -1.05
N ALA A 170 -26.32 18.43 -0.65
CA ALA A 170 -27.44 19.23 -0.17
C ALA A 170 -27.06 19.95 1.12
N HIS A 171 -27.44 21.22 1.24
CA HIS A 171 -27.07 22.10 2.36
C HIS A 171 -27.56 21.54 3.70
N ASP A 172 -28.80 21.05 3.74
CA ASP A 172 -29.42 20.52 4.96
C ASP A 172 -28.98 19.07 5.27
N TYR A 173 -28.17 18.42 4.44
CA TYR A 173 -27.73 17.03 4.62
C TYR A 173 -27.07 16.79 5.97
N MET A 174 -26.10 17.64 6.34
CA MET A 174 -25.35 17.41 7.58
C MET A 174 -26.17 17.65 8.84
N TRP A 175 -27.12 18.59 8.76
CA TRP A 175 -28.05 18.84 9.86
C TRP A 175 -28.99 17.65 10.04
N LEU A 176 -29.62 17.19 8.95
CA LEU A 176 -30.53 16.03 8.97
C LEU A 176 -29.80 14.74 9.39
N TYR A 177 -28.54 14.57 9.00
CA TYR A 177 -27.73 13.42 9.41
C TYR A 177 -27.49 13.37 10.93
N LYS A 178 -27.41 14.53 11.59
CA LYS A 178 -27.22 14.66 13.04
C LYS A 178 -28.53 14.56 13.82
N HIS A 179 -29.60 15.18 13.33
CA HIS A 179 -30.84 15.39 14.10
C HIS A 179 -32.03 14.56 13.62
N ASP A 180 -31.98 13.99 12.42
CA ASP A 180 -33.10 13.25 11.80
C ASP A 180 -32.60 12.15 10.86
N ARG A 181 -31.71 11.32 11.41
CA ARG A 181 -30.89 10.37 10.65
C ARG A 181 -31.73 9.27 10.00
N GLN A 182 -32.80 8.83 10.67
CA GLN A 182 -33.67 7.77 10.17
C GLN A 182 -34.42 8.24 8.94
N TRP A 183 -35.10 9.40 9.02
CA TRP A 183 -35.78 10.00 7.88
C TRP A 183 -34.83 10.25 6.70
N LEU A 184 -33.63 10.77 6.96
CA LEU A 184 -32.63 11.01 5.91
C LEU A 184 -32.22 9.71 5.20
N ARG A 185 -32.02 8.62 5.95
CA ARG A 185 -31.65 7.32 5.37
C ARG A 185 -32.75 6.76 4.49
N GLU A 186 -33.99 6.74 4.99
CA GLU A 186 -35.15 6.25 4.24
C GLU A 186 -35.38 7.08 2.98
N THR A 187 -35.24 8.40 3.07
CA THR A 187 -35.35 9.31 1.93
C THR A 187 -34.26 9.05 0.90
N ILE A 188 -32.98 8.96 1.29
CA ILE A 188 -31.89 8.70 0.34
C ILE A 188 -32.07 7.35 -0.35
N LEU A 189 -32.56 6.33 0.34
CA LEU A 189 -32.85 5.03 -0.27
C LEU A 189 -33.97 5.12 -1.31
N ARG A 190 -35.04 5.87 -1.03
CA ARG A 190 -36.15 6.08 -1.98
C ARG A 190 -35.73 6.88 -3.22
N TYR A 191 -34.86 7.87 -3.05
CA TYR A 191 -34.39 8.73 -4.15
C TYR A 191 -33.06 8.26 -4.78
N ALA A 192 -32.53 7.11 -4.36
CA ALA A 192 -31.32 6.55 -4.95
C ALA A 192 -31.63 6.10 -6.37
N LYS A 193 -31.00 6.75 -7.37
CA LYS A 193 -31.02 6.25 -8.74
C LYS A 193 -30.41 4.83 -8.75
N PRO A 194 -30.99 3.87 -9.50
CA PRO A 194 -30.38 2.57 -9.67
C PRO A 194 -28.96 2.78 -10.20
N ARG A 195 -27.98 2.19 -9.50
CA ARG A 195 -26.61 2.19 -10.02
C ARG A 195 -26.61 1.30 -11.27
N PRO A 196 -26.02 1.74 -12.39
CA PRO A 196 -25.76 0.81 -13.49
C PRO A 196 -24.96 -0.37 -12.92
N ALA A 197 -25.36 -1.58 -13.31
CA ALA A 197 -24.67 -2.79 -12.88
C ALA A 197 -23.17 -2.63 -13.14
N VAL A 198 -22.35 -3.03 -12.17
CA VAL A 198 -20.89 -2.84 -12.17
C VAL A 198 -20.21 -3.57 -13.36
N GLY A 199 -20.95 -4.42 -14.08
CA GLY A 199 -20.48 -5.23 -15.22
C GLY A 199 -20.23 -4.47 -16.54
N ASP A 200 -21.00 -3.44 -16.87
CA ASP A 200 -21.04 -2.92 -18.26
C ASP A 200 -20.21 -1.65 -18.50
N ARG A 201 -19.50 -1.14 -17.50
CA ARG A 201 -18.66 0.06 -17.69
C ARG A 201 -17.46 -0.18 -18.60
N VAL A 202 -17.09 -1.44 -18.82
CA VAL A 202 -15.89 -1.82 -19.57
C VAL A 202 -16.26 -2.89 -20.58
N ALA A 203 -16.24 -2.53 -21.86
CA ALA A 203 -16.41 -3.46 -22.97
C ALA A 203 -15.16 -4.36 -23.11
N TRP A 204 -15.11 -5.43 -22.30
CA TRP A 204 -13.96 -6.35 -22.25
C TRP A 204 -13.69 -7.03 -23.60
N HIS A 205 -14.74 -7.36 -24.35
CA HIS A 205 -14.61 -7.97 -25.68
C HIS A 205 -13.90 -7.06 -26.69
N VAL A 206 -14.17 -5.74 -26.67
CA VAL A 206 -13.48 -4.77 -27.54
C VAL A 206 -12.01 -4.70 -27.16
N ARG A 207 -11.72 -4.56 -25.86
CA ARG A 207 -10.35 -4.51 -25.34
C ARG A 207 -9.56 -5.77 -25.66
N ASP A 208 -10.18 -6.93 -25.53
CA ASP A 208 -9.53 -8.20 -25.84
C ASP A 208 -9.12 -8.30 -27.30
N ARG A 209 -9.97 -7.84 -28.23
CA ARG A 209 -9.63 -7.78 -29.65
C ARG A 209 -8.49 -6.81 -29.92
N GLU A 210 -8.58 -5.58 -29.39
CA GLU A 210 -7.55 -4.55 -29.55
C GLU A 210 -6.18 -5.01 -29.03
N TYR A 211 -6.15 -5.63 -27.84
CA TYR A 211 -4.91 -6.11 -27.24
C TYR A 211 -4.33 -7.29 -28.00
N ALA A 212 -5.16 -8.23 -28.47
CA ALA A 212 -4.72 -9.34 -29.30
C ALA A 212 -4.11 -8.85 -30.63
N GLU A 213 -4.68 -7.81 -31.24
CA GLU A 213 -4.13 -7.17 -32.44
C GLU A 213 -2.79 -6.48 -32.16
N GLN A 214 -2.67 -5.75 -31.05
CA GLN A 214 -1.40 -5.14 -30.63
C GLN A 214 -0.32 -6.21 -30.43
N VAL A 215 -0.64 -7.32 -29.77
CA VAL A 215 0.30 -8.44 -29.58
C VAL A 215 0.76 -8.99 -30.94
N ARG A 216 -0.16 -9.24 -31.87
CA ARG A 216 0.17 -9.73 -33.22
C ARG A 216 1.02 -8.74 -34.01
N HIS A 217 0.65 -7.46 -33.97
CA HIS A 217 1.41 -6.40 -34.63
C HIS A 217 2.83 -6.32 -34.09
N HIS A 218 3.01 -6.33 -32.77
CA HIS A 218 4.34 -6.30 -32.15
C HIS A 218 5.18 -7.55 -32.44
N ALA A 219 4.56 -8.73 -32.55
CA ALA A 219 5.27 -9.94 -32.92
C ALA A 219 5.67 -9.97 -34.41
N ALA A 220 4.91 -9.29 -35.28
CA ALA A 220 5.18 -9.19 -36.72
C ALA A 220 6.24 -8.13 -37.07
N LEU A 221 6.51 -7.18 -36.18
CA LEU A 221 7.58 -6.21 -36.39
C LEU A 221 8.92 -6.94 -36.48
N PRO A 222 9.78 -6.61 -37.47
CA PRO A 222 11.11 -7.17 -37.54
C PRO A 222 11.84 -6.85 -36.22
N TYR A 223 12.26 -7.90 -35.52
CA TYR A 223 13.10 -7.79 -34.34
C TYR A 223 14.48 -7.27 -34.78
N ASP A 224 14.57 -5.96 -34.99
CA ASP A 224 15.80 -5.30 -35.43
C ASP A 224 16.81 -5.16 -34.28
N SER A 225 16.33 -5.25 -33.03
CA SER A 225 17.16 -5.11 -31.84
C SER A 225 17.48 -6.46 -31.19
N ASP A 226 18.67 -6.95 -31.51
CA ASP A 226 19.42 -7.99 -30.81
C ASP A 226 18.88 -9.42 -30.91
N VAL A 227 19.65 -10.26 -31.62
CA VAL A 227 19.55 -11.72 -31.65
C VAL A 227 19.45 -12.32 -30.23
N ARG A 228 19.91 -11.57 -29.20
CA ARG A 228 19.87 -11.96 -27.79
C ARG A 228 18.53 -11.76 -27.10
N THR A 229 17.51 -11.14 -27.67
CA THR A 229 16.22 -10.98 -26.97
C THR A 229 15.26 -12.10 -27.31
N ARG A 230 14.80 -12.86 -26.30
CA ARG A 230 13.79 -13.92 -26.46
C ARG A 230 12.38 -13.33 -26.47
N VAL A 231 11.56 -13.72 -27.43
CA VAL A 231 10.13 -13.36 -27.48
C VAL A 231 9.36 -14.12 -26.39
N SER A 232 9.35 -13.58 -25.18
CA SER A 232 8.63 -14.19 -24.04
C SER A 232 7.20 -13.66 -23.92
N ALA A 233 6.31 -14.41 -23.26
CA ALA A 233 4.97 -13.92 -22.93
C ALA A 233 5.00 -12.58 -22.18
N ALA A 234 5.97 -12.42 -21.26
CA ALA A 234 6.17 -11.18 -20.53
C ALA A 234 6.60 -10.02 -21.43
N GLN A 235 7.39 -10.27 -22.48
CA GLN A 235 7.77 -9.24 -23.44
C GLN A 235 6.58 -8.83 -24.31
N LEU A 236 5.85 -9.79 -24.86
CA LEU A 236 4.65 -9.55 -25.68
C LEU A 236 3.59 -8.76 -24.88
N ALA A 237 3.35 -9.14 -23.62
CA ALA A 237 2.45 -8.39 -22.74
C ALA A 237 2.95 -6.98 -22.43
N ARG A 238 4.27 -6.77 -22.27
CA ARG A 238 4.84 -5.43 -22.07
C ARG A 238 4.70 -4.55 -23.30
N ALA A 239 4.82 -5.11 -24.50
CA ALA A 239 4.72 -4.37 -25.75
C ALA A 239 3.36 -3.64 -25.88
N THR A 240 2.28 -4.22 -25.35
CA THR A 240 0.95 -3.58 -25.30
C THR A 240 0.84 -2.36 -24.37
N GLY A 241 1.88 -2.07 -23.57
CA GLY A 241 1.87 -1.04 -22.52
C GLY A 241 0.96 -1.35 -21.32
N ARG A 242 0.32 -2.54 -21.29
CA ARG A 242 -0.77 -2.86 -20.36
C ARG A 242 -0.57 -4.17 -19.61
N LYS A 243 0.68 -4.65 -19.48
CA LYS A 243 1.02 -5.91 -18.80
C LYS A 243 0.29 -6.15 -17.47
N PRO A 244 0.27 -5.22 -16.48
CA PRO A 244 -0.40 -5.48 -15.20
C PRO A 244 -1.91 -5.69 -15.34
N LEU A 245 -2.53 -5.07 -16.34
CA LEU A 245 -3.94 -5.23 -16.63
C LEU A 245 -4.21 -6.60 -17.27
N ILE A 246 -3.38 -7.03 -18.21
CA ILE A 246 -3.48 -8.33 -18.86
C ILE A 246 -3.31 -9.46 -17.82
N GLU A 247 -2.33 -9.34 -16.93
CA GLU A 247 -2.11 -10.33 -15.86
C GLU A 247 -3.28 -10.38 -14.87
N LYS A 248 -3.83 -9.22 -14.50
CA LYS A 248 -4.94 -9.13 -13.54
C LYS A 248 -6.28 -9.62 -14.11
N PHE A 249 -6.51 -9.42 -15.41
CA PHE A 249 -7.78 -9.72 -16.07
C PHE A 249 -7.65 -10.78 -17.15
N SER A 250 -6.69 -11.70 -17.03
CA SER A 250 -6.43 -12.77 -18.00
C SER A 250 -7.69 -13.59 -18.33
N ALA A 251 -8.51 -13.91 -17.33
CA ALA A 251 -9.78 -14.64 -17.51
C ALA A 251 -10.81 -13.89 -18.37
N LYS A 252 -10.70 -12.57 -18.51
CA LYS A 252 -11.57 -11.73 -19.34
C LYS A 252 -10.96 -11.36 -20.69
N LEU A 253 -9.73 -11.83 -20.97
CA LEU A 253 -8.96 -11.51 -22.17
C LEU A 253 -8.48 -12.79 -22.89
N PRO A 254 -9.39 -13.74 -23.22
CA PRO A 254 -9.00 -15.01 -23.81
C PRO A 254 -8.26 -14.86 -25.15
N LEU A 255 -8.67 -13.93 -26.03
CA LEU A 255 -8.03 -13.75 -27.33
C LEU A 255 -6.60 -13.21 -27.18
N THR A 256 -6.39 -12.31 -26.24
CA THR A 256 -5.07 -11.75 -25.94
C THR A 256 -4.14 -12.83 -25.39
N ILE A 257 -4.63 -13.65 -24.45
CA ILE A 257 -3.84 -14.73 -23.86
C ILE A 257 -3.49 -15.78 -24.93
N GLN A 258 -4.45 -16.17 -25.77
CA GLN A 258 -4.21 -17.10 -26.87
C GLN A 258 -3.19 -16.55 -27.87
N ALA A 259 -3.27 -15.26 -28.23
CA ALA A 259 -2.30 -14.62 -29.11
C ALA A 259 -0.88 -14.62 -28.49
N ILE A 260 -0.76 -14.33 -27.19
CA ILE A 260 0.52 -14.37 -26.48
C ILE A 260 1.10 -15.79 -26.48
N GLN A 261 0.29 -16.81 -26.16
CA GLN A 261 0.74 -18.20 -26.11
C GLN A 261 1.15 -18.73 -27.49
N ALA A 262 0.42 -18.35 -28.54
CA ALA A 262 0.74 -18.76 -29.91
C ALA A 262 2.03 -18.12 -30.45
N LEU A 263 2.39 -16.94 -29.94
CA LEU A 263 3.56 -16.16 -30.39
C LEU A 263 4.74 -16.24 -29.41
N GLU A 264 4.57 -16.88 -28.26
CA GLU A 264 5.64 -17.08 -27.29
C GLU A 264 6.69 -18.05 -27.84
N GLU A 265 7.93 -17.59 -27.86
CA GLU A 265 9.07 -18.39 -28.27
C GLU A 265 9.52 -19.30 -27.12
N THR A 266 9.51 -20.60 -27.36
CA THR A 266 10.05 -21.57 -26.39
C THR A 266 11.55 -21.34 -26.19
N VAL A 267 12.10 -21.90 -25.10
CA VAL A 267 13.54 -21.78 -24.82
C VAL A 267 14.35 -22.39 -25.96
N GLU A 268 13.92 -23.54 -26.46
CA GLU A 268 14.58 -24.30 -27.53
C GLU A 268 14.50 -23.56 -28.87
N ALA A 269 13.34 -23.00 -29.20
CA ALA A 269 13.14 -22.21 -30.42
C ALA A 269 14.04 -20.97 -30.42
N TYR A 270 14.14 -20.29 -29.29
CA TYR A 270 15.04 -19.15 -29.07
C TYR A 270 16.51 -19.52 -29.22
N GLN A 271 16.95 -20.60 -28.59
CA GLN A 271 18.33 -21.10 -28.72
C GLN A 271 18.65 -21.48 -30.18
N CYS A 272 17.71 -22.11 -30.88
CA CYS A 272 17.82 -22.43 -32.30
C CYS A 272 17.94 -21.18 -33.18
N ARG A 273 17.06 -20.18 -32.99
CA ARG A 273 17.10 -18.92 -33.73
C ARG A 273 18.43 -18.19 -33.52
N ARG A 274 18.89 -18.12 -32.27
CA ARG A 274 20.17 -17.50 -31.90
C ARG A 274 21.35 -18.20 -32.56
N LEU A 275 21.39 -19.54 -32.56
CA LEU A 275 22.41 -20.31 -33.25
C LEU A 275 22.42 -20.07 -34.77
N ARG A 276 21.25 -20.06 -35.42
CA ARG A 276 21.16 -19.78 -36.87
C ARG A 276 21.67 -18.38 -37.22
N ALA A 277 21.28 -17.39 -36.44
CA ALA A 277 21.72 -16.01 -36.65
C ALA A 277 23.24 -15.86 -36.49
N ILE A 278 23.83 -16.48 -35.46
CA ILE A 278 25.28 -16.48 -35.25
C ILE A 278 26.00 -17.21 -36.39
N ALA A 279 25.51 -18.39 -36.80
CA ALA A 279 26.12 -19.12 -37.91
C ALA A 279 26.05 -18.33 -39.23
N LYS A 280 24.93 -17.67 -39.52
CA LYS A 280 24.79 -16.78 -40.67
C LYS A 280 25.78 -15.61 -40.60
N ALA A 281 25.94 -14.99 -39.43
CA ALA A 281 26.88 -13.90 -39.22
C ALA A 281 28.35 -14.34 -39.34
N SER A 282 28.72 -15.53 -38.86
CA SER A 282 30.06 -16.10 -39.03
C SER A 282 30.35 -16.44 -40.50
N ARG A 283 29.37 -16.99 -41.24
CA ARG A 283 29.51 -17.23 -42.69
C ARG A 283 29.71 -15.93 -43.47
N ALA A 284 28.99 -14.87 -43.12
CA ALA A 284 29.17 -13.56 -43.76
C ALA A 284 30.54 -12.92 -43.49
N LYS A 285 31.30 -13.42 -42.50
CA LYS A 285 32.64 -12.96 -42.12
C LYS A 285 33.74 -13.95 -42.54
N ASP A 286 33.42 -14.99 -43.31
CA ASP A 286 34.33 -16.10 -43.67
C ASP A 286 35.00 -16.77 -42.45
N GLU A 287 34.31 -16.80 -41.32
CA GLU A 287 34.81 -17.46 -40.11
C GLU A 287 34.44 -18.94 -40.11
N PRO A 288 35.37 -19.84 -39.72
CA PRO A 288 35.06 -21.26 -39.63
C PRO A 288 34.01 -21.53 -38.55
N LEU A 289 32.99 -22.29 -38.92
CA LEU A 289 31.95 -22.77 -38.01
C LEU A 289 32.50 -23.92 -37.17
N VAL A 290 33.03 -23.60 -35.98
CA VAL A 290 33.54 -24.59 -35.02
C VAL A 290 32.60 -24.70 -33.81
N ARG A 291 32.33 -25.93 -33.34
CA ARG A 291 31.36 -26.21 -32.26
C ARG A 291 31.54 -25.30 -31.05
N TRP A 292 32.75 -25.24 -30.50
CA TRP A 292 33.02 -24.45 -29.29
C TRP A 292 32.80 -22.94 -29.50
N ARG A 293 33.09 -22.43 -30.70
CA ARG A 293 32.93 -21.01 -31.05
C ARG A 293 31.45 -20.65 -31.11
N LEU A 294 30.65 -21.46 -31.81
CA LEU A 294 29.20 -21.27 -31.91
C LEU A 294 28.53 -21.30 -30.54
N LEU A 295 28.87 -22.28 -29.70
CA LEU A 295 28.31 -22.39 -28.35
C LEU A 295 28.69 -21.21 -27.46
N ARG A 296 29.96 -20.79 -27.51
CA ARG A 296 30.45 -19.65 -26.72
C ARG A 296 29.81 -18.34 -27.16
N THR A 297 29.76 -18.07 -28.46
CA THR A 297 29.12 -16.86 -29.01
C THR A 297 27.62 -16.86 -28.75
N ALA A 298 26.99 -18.04 -28.78
CA ALA A 298 25.57 -18.19 -28.45
C ALA A 298 25.30 -18.22 -26.94
N GLY A 299 26.31 -18.20 -26.06
CA GLY A 299 26.13 -18.31 -24.61
C GLY A 299 25.35 -19.56 -24.19
N LEU A 300 25.63 -20.71 -24.83
CA LEU A 300 24.99 -21.99 -24.54
C LEU A 300 25.94 -22.89 -23.75
N THR A 301 25.42 -23.50 -22.68
CA THR A 301 26.12 -24.49 -21.85
C THR A 301 25.54 -25.88 -22.08
N CYS A 302 26.36 -26.92 -21.99
CA CYS A 302 25.91 -28.30 -22.05
C CYS A 302 25.29 -28.74 -20.70
N PRO A 303 24.34 -29.70 -20.67
CA PRO A 303 23.78 -30.42 -21.82
C PRO A 303 22.78 -29.58 -22.62
N LEU A 304 22.77 -29.76 -23.95
CA LEU A 304 21.86 -29.05 -24.86
C LEU A 304 20.55 -29.82 -25.01
N ALA A 305 19.47 -29.10 -25.30
CA ALA A 305 18.21 -29.74 -25.69
C ALA A 305 18.38 -30.51 -27.03
N PRO A 306 17.71 -31.66 -27.23
CA PRO A 306 17.91 -32.50 -28.43
C PRO A 306 17.71 -31.75 -29.75
N GLN A 307 16.73 -30.83 -29.80
CA GLN A 307 16.46 -30.02 -30.99
C GLN A 307 17.62 -29.07 -31.33
N VAL A 308 18.22 -28.48 -30.30
CA VAL A 308 19.34 -27.52 -30.41
C VAL A 308 20.61 -28.26 -30.82
N GLU A 309 20.84 -29.45 -30.26
CA GLU A 309 21.97 -30.29 -30.64
C GLU A 309 21.88 -30.80 -32.08
N LYS A 310 20.68 -31.25 -32.51
CA LYS A 310 20.43 -31.64 -33.90
C LYS A 310 20.71 -30.50 -34.86
N LEU A 311 20.25 -29.28 -34.54
CA LEU A 311 20.52 -28.10 -35.36
C LEU A 311 22.02 -27.76 -35.42
N LEU A 312 22.72 -27.84 -34.29
CA LEU A 312 24.16 -27.59 -34.21
C LEU A 312 24.94 -28.57 -35.09
N ALA A 313 24.56 -29.86 -35.09
CA ALA A 313 25.17 -30.88 -35.95
C ALA A 313 24.99 -30.55 -37.44
N VAL A 314 23.78 -30.16 -37.85
CA VAL A 314 23.48 -29.75 -39.24
C VAL A 314 24.32 -28.53 -39.66
N LEU A 315 24.44 -27.52 -38.79
CA LEU A 315 25.23 -26.32 -39.08
C LEU A 315 26.73 -26.59 -39.25
N LEU A 316 27.26 -27.61 -38.55
CA LEU A 316 28.67 -28.01 -38.64
C LEU A 316 28.97 -28.91 -39.85
N GLN A 317 27.97 -29.66 -40.34
CA GLN A 317 28.10 -30.55 -41.51
C GLN A 317 27.97 -29.80 -42.84
N GLY A 318 27.21 -28.70 -42.89
CA GLY A 318 27.10 -27.83 -44.07
C GLY A 318 28.32 -26.91 -44.20
N ARG A 319 29.43 -27.48 -44.69
CA ARG A 319 30.57 -26.74 -45.25
C ARG A 319 30.17 -26.01 -46.52
#